data_AF-A0A8H3PCV8-F1
#
_entry.id   AF-A0A8H3PCV8-F1
#
_cell.length_a   1.000
_cell.length_b   1.000
_cell.length_c   1.000
_cell.angle_alpha   90.00
_cell.angle_beta   90.00
_cell.angle_gamma   90.00
#
_symmetry.space_group_name_H-M   'P 1'
#
loop_
_entity.id
_entity.type
_entity.pdbx_description
1 polymer ?
#
loop_
_entity_poly.entity_id
_entity_poly.type
_entity_poly.pdbx_seq_one_letter_code
_entity_poly.pdbx_strand_id
1 'polypeptide(L)'
;MWQSPAATTGNENLSHSTHGPLFSASLISPNVTSALPEKYIMRPLQRSDYKAGVLDVLKVLTTVGDISEQAWTERYDWMAKRGDEYYILVVCDGDGKVVGTGCVVAERKFIHNLGLVGHIEDIVVNKDQQGKKLGLRIIEALDFIAEKVGCYKTILDCSETNEGFYVKCGYKRVGLEMARYYDQ
;
A
#
# COMPACT_ATOMS: atom_id res chain seq x y z
N MET A 1 44.76 -9.54 42.90
CA MET A 1 44.24 -8.15 42.92
C MET A 1 44.19 -7.68 41.47
N TRP A 2 43.05 -7.89 40.81
CA TRP A 2 42.80 -7.41 39.44
C TRP A 2 41.33 -7.02 39.40
N GLN A 3 41.07 -5.73 39.24
CA GLN A 3 39.75 -5.12 39.33
C GLN A 3 39.00 -5.27 38.00
N SER A 4 37.72 -5.62 38.06
CA SER A 4 36.78 -5.56 36.93
C SER A 4 36.49 -4.10 36.55
N PRO A 5 36.40 -3.74 35.26
CA PRO A 5 35.83 -2.47 34.86
C PRO A 5 34.30 -2.50 34.96
N ALA A 6 33.75 -1.41 35.47
CA ALA A 6 32.34 -1.18 35.74
C ALA A 6 31.47 -1.19 34.48
N ALA A 7 30.24 -1.68 34.64
CA ALA A 7 29.16 -1.56 33.68
C ALA A 7 28.85 -0.08 33.42
N THR A 8 28.98 0.34 32.16
CA THR A 8 28.53 1.65 31.71
C THR A 8 27.05 1.54 31.34
N THR A 9 26.19 2.17 32.13
CA THR A 9 24.78 2.38 31.83
C THR A 9 24.66 3.31 30.64
N GLY A 10 24.48 2.72 29.46
CA GLY A 10 24.15 3.43 28.23
C GLY A 10 22.71 3.94 28.31
N ASN A 11 22.59 5.24 28.55
CA ASN A 11 21.37 6.01 28.61
C ASN A 11 20.52 5.82 27.34
N GLU A 12 19.22 5.60 27.55
CA GLU A 12 18.20 5.51 26.52
C GLU A 12 18.21 6.78 25.66
N ASN A 13 18.63 6.64 24.41
CA ASN A 13 18.18 7.51 23.33
C ASN A 13 17.58 6.58 22.27
N LEU A 14 16.37 6.12 22.54
CA LEU A 14 15.45 5.66 21.50
C LEU A 14 15.23 6.86 20.60
N SER A 15 16.02 6.92 19.53
CA SER A 15 15.82 7.86 18.44
C SER A 15 14.35 7.78 18.05
N HIS A 16 13.60 8.86 18.24
CA HIS A 16 12.34 9.07 17.55
C HIS A 16 12.68 9.13 16.06
N SER A 17 12.83 7.95 15.47
CA SER A 17 12.84 7.78 14.04
C SER A 17 11.45 8.21 13.58
N THR A 18 11.37 9.44 13.09
CA THR A 18 10.26 9.90 12.28
C THR A 18 10.32 9.09 10.99
N HIS A 19 9.78 7.87 11.04
CA HIS A 19 9.76 7.00 9.88
C HIS A 19 8.95 7.72 8.80
N GLY A 20 9.66 8.12 7.75
CA GLY A 20 9.11 8.78 6.59
C GLY A 20 8.14 7.86 5.81
N PRO A 21 7.70 8.30 4.62
CA PRO A 21 6.80 7.51 3.78
C PRO A 21 7.39 6.12 3.46
N LEU A 22 6.52 5.11 3.31
CA LEU A 22 6.90 3.72 3.01
C LEU A 22 7.82 3.60 1.78
N PHE A 23 7.60 4.45 0.78
CA PHE A 23 8.43 4.60 -0.41
C PHE A 23 8.52 6.07 -0.82
N SER A 24 9.38 6.41 -1.79
CA SER A 24 9.53 7.79 -2.26
C SER A 24 8.22 8.35 -2.83
N ALA A 25 7.75 9.48 -2.29
CA ALA A 25 6.56 10.16 -2.80
C ALA A 25 6.68 10.61 -4.27
N SER A 26 7.90 10.70 -4.82
CA SER A 26 8.14 10.99 -6.24
C SER A 26 7.61 9.91 -7.19
N LEU A 27 7.32 8.71 -6.67
CA LEU A 27 6.70 7.63 -7.44
C LEU A 27 5.18 7.79 -7.59
N ILE A 28 4.56 8.78 -6.94
CA ILE A 28 3.15 9.08 -7.15
C ILE A 28 3.01 10.09 -8.28
N SER A 29 2.22 9.74 -9.30
CA SER A 29 2.01 10.57 -10.48
C SER A 29 1.47 11.97 -10.14
N PRO A 30 2.17 13.06 -10.53
CA PRO A 30 1.67 14.43 -10.34
C PRO A 30 0.34 14.70 -11.07
N ASN A 31 0.10 14.01 -12.19
CA ASN A 31 -1.16 14.14 -12.93
C ASN A 31 -2.32 13.51 -12.17
N VAL A 32 -2.08 12.36 -11.50
CA VAL A 32 -3.10 11.68 -10.69
C VAL A 32 -3.41 12.49 -9.45
N THR A 33 -2.39 13.02 -8.76
CA THR A 33 -2.61 13.85 -7.56
C THR A 33 -3.36 15.14 -7.89
N SER A 34 -3.05 15.79 -9.02
CA SER A 34 -3.75 17.00 -9.48
C SER A 34 -5.20 16.74 -9.88
N ALA A 35 -5.57 15.49 -10.17
CA ALA A 35 -6.91 15.08 -10.58
C ALA A 35 -7.77 14.57 -9.41
N LEU A 36 -7.28 14.63 -8.17
CA LEU A 36 -8.06 14.36 -6.97
C LEU A 36 -9.04 15.51 -6.69
N PRO A 37 -10.17 15.22 -6.02
CA PRO A 37 -11.04 16.28 -5.51
C PRO A 37 -10.28 17.21 -4.55
N GLU A 38 -10.73 18.46 -4.46
CA GLU A 38 -10.13 19.45 -3.56
C GLU A 38 -10.03 18.91 -2.12
N LYS A 39 -8.92 19.22 -1.43
CA LYS A 39 -8.58 18.78 -0.07
C LYS A 39 -8.20 17.30 0.08
N TYR A 40 -8.42 16.45 -0.92
CA TYR A 40 -7.92 15.09 -0.87
C TYR A 40 -6.44 15.07 -1.20
N ILE A 41 -5.71 14.19 -0.51
CA ILE A 41 -4.30 13.93 -0.79
C ILE A 41 -4.09 12.45 -1.06
N MET A 42 -3.13 12.14 -1.92
CA MET A 42 -2.63 10.78 -2.10
C MET A 42 -1.15 10.76 -1.77
N ARG A 43 -0.75 9.82 -0.93
CA ARG A 43 0.63 9.70 -0.44
C ARG A 43 0.97 8.25 -0.14
N PRO A 44 2.26 7.90 -0.02
CA PRO A 44 2.65 6.58 0.46
C PRO A 44 2.10 6.37 1.88
N LEU A 45 1.84 5.12 2.22
CA LEU A 45 1.51 4.70 3.57
C LEU A 45 2.59 5.18 4.54
N GLN A 46 2.19 5.56 5.74
CA GLN A 46 3.07 5.94 6.84
C GLN A 46 2.73 5.10 8.07
N ARG A 47 3.71 4.90 8.96
CA ARG A 47 3.47 4.12 10.19
C ARG A 47 2.36 4.72 11.03
N SER A 48 2.23 6.05 11.06
CA SER A 48 1.17 6.77 11.76
C SER A 48 -0.24 6.51 11.22
N ASP A 49 -0.39 5.93 10.02
CA ASP A 49 -1.71 5.70 9.41
C ASP A 49 -2.55 4.65 10.14
N TYR A 50 -1.94 3.89 11.06
CA TYR A 50 -2.69 3.12 12.06
C TYR A 50 -3.72 3.99 12.78
N LYS A 51 -3.32 5.20 13.19
CA LYS A 51 -4.19 6.17 13.88
C LYS A 51 -5.07 6.97 12.93
N ALA A 52 -4.76 6.95 11.62
CA ALA A 52 -5.55 7.61 10.58
C ALA A 52 -6.68 6.71 10.03
N GLY A 53 -6.84 5.48 10.54
CA GLY A 53 -7.97 4.61 10.25
C GLY A 53 -7.79 3.67 9.06
N VAL A 54 -6.57 3.43 8.58
CA VAL A 54 -6.32 2.55 7.41
C VAL A 54 -6.88 1.13 7.59
N LEU A 55 -6.80 0.56 8.80
CA LEU A 55 -7.36 -0.75 9.09
C LEU A 55 -8.89 -0.77 9.00
N ASP A 56 -9.56 0.33 9.35
CA ASP A 56 -11.01 0.43 9.23
C ASP A 56 -11.45 0.52 7.76
N VAL A 57 -10.64 1.14 6.90
CA VAL A 57 -10.87 1.14 5.45
C VAL A 57 -10.76 -0.28 4.89
N LEU A 58 -9.73 -1.04 5.28
CA LEU A 58 -9.53 -2.43 4.82
C LEU A 58 -10.69 -3.37 5.21
N LYS A 59 -11.39 -3.11 6.33
CA LYS A 59 -12.58 -3.88 6.73
C LYS A 59 -13.74 -3.78 5.74
N VAL A 60 -13.75 -2.77 4.86
CA VAL A 60 -14.75 -2.67 3.78
C VAL A 60 -14.50 -3.73 2.69
N LEU A 61 -13.26 -4.18 2.52
CA LEU A 61 -12.86 -5.18 1.52
C LEU A 61 -13.06 -6.60 2.03
N THR A 62 -12.53 -6.92 3.22
CA THR A 62 -12.51 -8.28 3.76
C THR A 62 -12.30 -8.30 5.27
N THR A 63 -12.22 -9.49 5.86
CA THR A 63 -11.85 -9.69 7.27
C THR A 63 -10.41 -9.25 7.52
N VAL A 64 -10.22 -8.31 8.47
CA VAL A 64 -8.89 -7.84 8.92
C VAL A 64 -8.48 -8.48 10.25
N GLY A 65 -9.43 -8.64 11.18
CA GLY A 65 -9.17 -9.06 12.56
C GLY A 65 -8.76 -7.91 13.48
N ASP A 66 -8.36 -8.26 14.71
CA ASP A 66 -7.95 -7.31 15.76
C ASP A 66 -6.42 -7.17 15.77
N ILE A 67 -5.92 -6.12 15.11
CA ILE A 67 -4.48 -5.84 14.99
C ILE A 67 -4.10 -4.76 16.00
N SER A 68 -3.15 -5.07 16.89
CA SER A 68 -2.59 -4.08 17.83
C SER A 68 -1.64 -3.11 17.13
N GLU A 69 -1.38 -1.94 17.72
CA GLU A 69 -0.41 -0.96 17.20
C GLU A 69 1.01 -1.56 17.10
N GLN A 70 1.34 -2.49 18.00
CA GLN A 70 2.60 -3.24 17.94
C GLN A 70 2.66 -4.15 16.71
N ALA A 71 1.65 -4.99 16.49
CA ALA A 71 1.60 -5.90 15.33
C ALA A 71 1.58 -5.13 14.00
N TRP A 72 0.86 -4.00 13.95
CA TRP A 72 0.91 -3.05 12.84
C TRP A 72 2.33 -2.55 12.59
N THR A 73 3.01 -2.08 13.64
CA THR A 73 4.36 -1.52 13.53
C THR A 73 5.35 -2.56 13.04
N GLU A 74 5.29 -3.79 13.58
CA GLU A 74 6.14 -4.90 13.15
C GLU A 74 5.92 -5.24 11.67
N ARG A 75 4.66 -5.28 11.20
CA ARG A 75 4.35 -5.53 9.79
C ARG A 75 4.78 -4.38 8.88
N TYR A 76 4.52 -3.13 9.29
CA TYR A 76 4.95 -1.95 8.54
C TYR A 76 6.48 -1.96 8.36
N ASP A 77 7.24 -2.26 9.42
CA ASP A 77 8.70 -2.26 9.38
C ASP A 77 9.25 -3.36 8.51
N TRP A 78 8.58 -4.51 8.49
CA TRP A 78 8.92 -5.59 7.57
C TRP A 78 8.71 -5.19 6.11
N MET A 79 7.60 -4.50 5.79
CA MET A 79 7.30 -4.01 4.45
C MET A 79 8.23 -2.86 4.04
N ALA A 80 8.56 -1.94 4.96
CA ALA A 80 9.44 -0.80 4.70
C ALA A 80 10.87 -1.22 4.33
N LYS A 81 11.35 -2.35 4.86
CA LYS A 81 12.63 -2.96 4.45
C LYS A 81 12.61 -3.52 3.02
N ARG A 82 11.43 -3.59 2.40
CA ARG A 82 11.14 -4.06 1.04
C ARG A 82 10.39 -2.98 0.26
N GLY A 83 10.77 -1.72 0.48
CA GLY A 83 10.18 -0.56 -0.22
C GLY A 83 10.48 -0.51 -1.73
N ASP A 84 11.21 -1.49 -2.25
CA ASP A 84 11.39 -1.80 -3.67
C ASP A 84 10.49 -2.94 -4.17
N GLU A 85 9.69 -3.56 -3.30
CA GLU A 85 8.73 -4.64 -3.62
C GLU A 85 7.30 -4.20 -3.31
N TYR A 86 7.06 -3.64 -2.12
CA TYR A 86 5.73 -3.24 -1.64
C TYR A 86 5.52 -1.73 -1.78
N TYR A 87 4.53 -1.34 -2.58
CA TYR A 87 4.14 0.04 -2.79
C TYR A 87 2.69 0.24 -2.34
N ILE A 88 2.50 0.56 -1.05
CA ILE A 88 1.18 0.83 -0.49
C ILE A 88 0.95 2.33 -0.41
N LEU A 89 -0.12 2.81 -1.04
CA LEU A 89 -0.53 4.20 -1.00
C LEU A 89 -1.89 4.36 -0.34
N VAL A 90 -2.11 5.53 0.23
CA VAL A 90 -3.38 5.93 0.84
C VAL A 90 -3.91 7.19 0.19
N VAL A 91 -5.22 7.29 0.14
CA VAL A 91 -5.95 8.54 -0.11
C VAL A 91 -6.48 9.02 1.22
N CYS A 92 -6.17 10.27 1.58
CA CYS A 92 -6.72 10.92 2.76
C CYS A 92 -7.70 12.03 2.37
N ASP A 93 -8.73 12.25 3.19
CA ASP A 93 -9.64 13.38 3.07
C ASP A 93 -9.03 14.67 3.67
N GLY A 94 -9.81 15.76 3.66
CA GLY A 94 -9.38 17.07 4.17
C GLY A 94 -9.12 17.12 5.68
N ASP A 95 -9.59 16.13 6.45
CA ASP A 95 -9.33 16.00 7.88
C ASP A 95 -8.11 15.10 8.15
N GLY A 96 -7.47 14.59 7.10
CA GLY A 96 -6.30 13.71 7.19
C GLY A 96 -6.64 12.25 7.50
N LYS A 97 -7.92 11.86 7.47
CA LYS A 97 -8.33 10.46 7.65
C LYS A 97 -8.07 9.67 6.38
N VAL A 98 -7.60 8.43 6.52
CA VAL A 98 -7.50 7.51 5.39
C VAL A 98 -8.90 7.10 4.96
N VAL A 99 -9.18 7.27 3.67
CA VAL A 99 -10.50 7.01 3.06
C VAL A 99 -10.42 6.04 1.89
N GLY A 100 -9.21 5.72 1.43
CA GLY A 100 -8.96 4.69 0.44
C GLY A 100 -7.51 4.22 0.52
N THR A 101 -7.27 2.98 0.11
CA THR A 101 -5.93 2.39 0.04
C THR A 101 -5.83 1.44 -1.15
N GLY A 102 -4.60 1.19 -1.57
CA GLY A 102 -4.27 0.20 -2.57
C GLY A 102 -2.78 -0.12 -2.52
N CYS A 103 -2.42 -1.31 -2.98
CA CYS A 103 -1.06 -1.80 -3.03
C CYS A 103 -0.71 -2.21 -4.45
N VAL A 104 0.55 -2.01 -4.85
CA VAL A 104 1.14 -2.80 -5.93
C VAL A 104 2.39 -3.50 -5.40
N VAL A 105 2.47 -4.82 -5.64
CA VAL A 105 3.64 -5.64 -5.34
C VAL A 105 4.39 -5.93 -6.63
N ALA A 106 5.67 -5.53 -6.69
CA ALA A 106 6.51 -5.76 -7.86
C ALA A 106 7.23 -7.13 -7.76
N GLU A 107 6.71 -8.14 -8.46
CA GLU A 107 7.29 -9.49 -8.49
C GLU A 107 8.42 -9.57 -9.52
N ARG A 108 9.60 -10.05 -9.10
CA ARG A 108 10.74 -10.31 -9.99
C ARG A 108 10.58 -11.70 -10.62
N LYS A 109 10.84 -11.81 -11.93
CA LYS A 109 10.75 -13.07 -12.67
C LYS A 109 12.03 -13.37 -13.45
N PHE A 110 12.31 -14.64 -13.72
CA PHE A 110 13.35 -15.01 -14.70
C PHE A 110 12.88 -14.82 -16.15
N ILE A 111 11.60 -15.10 -16.41
CA ILE A 111 10.96 -14.92 -17.72
C ILE A 111 10.89 -13.43 -18.10
N HIS A 112 10.63 -13.16 -19.38
CA HIS A 112 10.63 -11.79 -19.93
C HIS A 112 11.96 -11.05 -19.67
N ASN A 113 13.09 -11.77 -19.79
CA ASN A 113 14.44 -11.23 -19.62
C ASN A 113 14.67 -10.56 -18.25
N LEU A 114 14.50 -11.34 -17.18
CA LEU A 114 14.59 -10.84 -15.80
C LEU A 114 13.55 -9.74 -15.49
N GLY A 115 12.36 -9.84 -16.09
CA GLY A 115 11.32 -8.81 -16.04
C GLY A 115 10.57 -8.77 -14.70
N LEU A 116 9.80 -7.68 -14.49
CA LEU A 116 8.94 -7.51 -13.34
C LEU A 116 7.45 -7.51 -13.71
N VAL A 117 6.60 -8.01 -12.82
CA VAL A 117 5.13 -7.89 -12.91
C VAL A 117 4.62 -7.16 -11.69
N GLY A 118 3.79 -6.13 -11.90
CA GLY A 118 3.04 -5.49 -10.82
C GLY A 118 1.78 -6.29 -10.51
N HIS A 119 1.53 -6.57 -9.23
CA HIS A 119 0.30 -7.17 -8.75
C HIS A 119 -0.44 -6.15 -7.90
N ILE A 120 -1.59 -5.67 -8.39
CA ILE A 120 -2.42 -4.74 -7.63
C ILE A 120 -3.25 -5.52 -6.62
N GLU A 121 -3.16 -5.11 -5.36
CA GLU A 121 -3.76 -5.76 -4.20
C GLU A 121 -4.49 -4.75 -3.31
N ASP A 122 -5.40 -5.26 -2.48
CA ASP A 122 -6.05 -4.53 -1.38
C ASP A 122 -6.69 -3.17 -1.77
N ILE A 123 -7.32 -3.11 -2.94
CA ILE A 123 -7.99 -1.91 -3.43
C ILE A 123 -9.31 -1.69 -2.70
N VAL A 124 -9.40 -0.59 -1.96
CA VAL A 124 -10.60 -0.25 -1.21
C VAL A 124 -10.79 1.25 -1.05
N VAL A 125 -12.04 1.67 -1.06
CA VAL A 125 -12.49 3.03 -0.74
C VAL A 125 -13.66 2.94 0.23
N ASN A 126 -13.62 3.72 1.29
CA ASN A 126 -14.70 3.81 2.28
C ASN A 126 -16.05 4.07 1.60
N LYS A 127 -17.12 3.43 2.10
CA LYS A 127 -18.44 3.41 1.44
C LYS A 127 -19.02 4.82 1.20
N ASP A 128 -18.85 5.72 2.15
CA ASP A 128 -19.27 7.13 2.07
C ASP A 128 -18.38 8.00 1.16
N GLN A 129 -17.28 7.43 0.67
CA GLN A 129 -16.28 8.08 -0.18
C GLN A 129 -16.30 7.51 -1.61
N GLN A 130 -17.10 6.47 -1.86
CA GLN A 130 -17.29 5.89 -3.19
C GLN A 130 -18.03 6.84 -4.15
N GLY A 131 -17.91 6.60 -5.45
CA GLY A 131 -18.49 7.47 -6.50
C GLY A 131 -17.68 8.75 -6.79
N LYS A 132 -16.71 9.13 -5.95
CA LYS A 132 -15.85 10.32 -6.10
C LYS A 132 -14.59 10.10 -6.96
N LYS A 133 -14.56 9.03 -7.75
CA LYS A 133 -13.40 8.60 -8.59
C LYS A 133 -12.12 8.23 -7.82
N LEU A 134 -12.14 8.16 -6.49
CA LEU A 134 -10.94 7.85 -5.70
C LEU A 134 -10.35 6.48 -6.06
N GLY A 135 -11.18 5.45 -6.24
CA GLY A 135 -10.71 4.13 -6.66
C GLY A 135 -10.02 4.14 -8.02
N LEU A 136 -10.55 4.92 -8.97
CA LEU A 136 -9.90 5.11 -10.28
C LEU A 136 -8.52 5.75 -10.11
N ARG A 137 -8.41 6.80 -9.27
CA ARG A 137 -7.12 7.46 -9.00
C ARG A 137 -6.12 6.52 -8.33
N ILE A 138 -6.57 5.65 -7.43
CA ILE A 138 -5.72 4.63 -6.81
C ILE A 138 -5.14 3.72 -7.89
N ILE A 139 -5.96 3.18 -8.80
CA ILE A 139 -5.49 2.32 -9.89
C ILE A 139 -4.49 3.06 -10.80
N GLU A 140 -4.81 4.27 -11.25
CA GLU A 140 -3.92 5.07 -12.10
C GLU A 140 -2.55 5.35 -11.43
N ALA A 141 -2.53 5.58 -10.11
CA ALA A 141 -1.29 5.78 -9.38
C ALA A 141 -0.48 4.49 -9.25
N LEU A 142 -1.13 3.35 -8.98
CA LEU A 142 -0.46 2.06 -8.89
C LEU A 142 0.11 1.60 -10.23
N ASP A 143 -0.62 1.83 -11.34
CA ASP A 143 -0.12 1.59 -12.69
C ASP A 143 1.11 2.43 -13.00
N PHE A 144 1.08 3.72 -12.67
CA PHE A 144 2.22 4.60 -12.84
C PHE A 144 3.43 4.13 -12.03
N ILE A 145 3.24 3.69 -10.79
CA ILE A 145 4.31 3.12 -9.97
C ILE A 145 4.89 1.87 -10.64
N ALA A 146 4.04 0.92 -11.03
CA ALA A 146 4.45 -0.34 -11.66
C ALA A 146 5.26 -0.08 -12.94
N GLU A 147 4.79 0.81 -13.81
CA GLU A 147 5.51 1.22 -15.02
C GLU A 147 6.86 1.87 -14.68
N LYS A 148 6.88 2.81 -13.72
CA LYS A 148 8.10 3.52 -13.33
C LYS A 148 9.18 2.63 -12.75
N VAL A 149 8.81 1.57 -12.05
CA VAL A 149 9.77 0.61 -11.47
C VAL A 149 10.17 -0.50 -12.45
N GLY A 150 9.62 -0.49 -13.68
CA GLY A 150 10.03 -1.37 -14.76
C GLY A 150 9.19 -2.64 -14.91
N CYS A 151 7.97 -2.67 -14.38
CA CYS A 151 7.05 -3.79 -14.64
C CYS A 151 6.63 -3.79 -16.12
N TYR A 152 6.69 -4.94 -16.79
CA TYR A 152 6.26 -5.06 -18.18
C TYR A 152 4.73 -5.19 -18.32
N LYS A 153 4.04 -5.48 -17.20
CA LYS A 153 2.58 -5.46 -17.08
C LYS A 153 2.19 -5.34 -15.60
N THR A 154 0.95 -4.94 -15.39
CA THR A 154 0.27 -4.99 -14.09
C THR A 154 -0.93 -5.94 -14.21
N ILE A 155 -1.17 -6.75 -13.19
CA ILE A 155 -2.32 -7.67 -13.10
C ILE A 155 -3.01 -7.50 -11.75
N LEU A 156 -4.27 -7.93 -11.70
CA LEU A 156 -5.10 -8.02 -10.50
C LEU A 156 -6.18 -9.05 -10.73
N ASP A 157 -6.71 -9.57 -9.63
CA ASP A 157 -7.88 -10.43 -9.63
C ASP A 157 -9.12 -9.66 -9.15
N CYS A 158 -10.28 -10.01 -9.71
CA CYS A 158 -11.51 -9.28 -9.46
C CYS A 158 -12.75 -10.17 -9.64
N SER A 159 -13.86 -9.81 -9.00
CA SER A 159 -15.14 -10.50 -9.15
C SER A 159 -15.86 -10.02 -10.41
N GLU A 160 -16.83 -10.80 -10.88
CA GLU A 160 -17.67 -10.38 -12.02
C GLU A 160 -18.40 -9.04 -11.74
N THR A 161 -18.75 -8.79 -10.48
CA THR A 161 -19.45 -7.57 -10.05
C THR A 161 -18.59 -6.30 -10.15
N ASN A 162 -17.26 -6.40 -10.03
CA ASN A 162 -16.35 -5.26 -10.11
C ASN A 162 -15.50 -5.23 -11.39
N GLU A 163 -15.58 -6.24 -12.26
CA GLU A 163 -14.91 -6.27 -13.57
C GLU A 163 -15.16 -4.98 -14.37
N GLY A 164 -16.41 -4.49 -14.40
CA GLY A 164 -16.77 -3.27 -15.11
C GLY A 164 -16.10 -1.99 -14.57
N PHE A 165 -15.64 -1.98 -13.32
CA PHE A 165 -14.81 -0.90 -12.77
C PHE A 165 -13.38 -0.98 -13.34
N TYR A 166 -12.77 -2.17 -13.35
CA TYR A 166 -11.42 -2.36 -13.86
C TYR A 166 -11.33 -2.14 -15.38
N VAL A 167 -12.36 -2.52 -16.14
CA VAL A 167 -12.47 -2.17 -17.58
C VAL A 167 -12.43 -0.65 -17.79
N LYS A 168 -13.09 0.13 -16.93
CA LYS A 168 -13.04 1.60 -16.98
C LYS A 168 -11.67 2.17 -16.58
N CYS A 169 -10.86 1.42 -15.85
CA CYS A 169 -9.48 1.75 -15.53
C CYS A 169 -8.49 1.35 -16.65
N GLY A 170 -8.97 0.75 -17.75
CA GLY A 170 -8.14 0.34 -18.88
C GLY A 170 -7.66 -1.12 -18.84
N TYR A 171 -8.07 -1.89 -17.84
CA TYR A 171 -7.77 -3.31 -17.74
C TYR A 171 -8.62 -4.14 -18.69
N LYS A 172 -8.15 -5.36 -19.00
CA LYS A 172 -8.84 -6.35 -19.81
C LYS A 172 -8.79 -7.69 -19.10
N ARG A 173 -9.82 -8.51 -19.27
CA ARG A 173 -9.81 -9.90 -18.78
C ARG A 173 -8.75 -10.71 -19.52
N VAL A 174 -7.79 -11.27 -18.77
CA VAL A 174 -6.65 -12.04 -19.32
C VAL A 174 -6.54 -13.46 -18.77
N GLY A 175 -7.39 -13.85 -17.82
CA GLY A 175 -7.32 -15.17 -17.17
C GLY A 175 -8.48 -15.44 -16.21
N LEU A 176 -8.32 -16.50 -15.42
CA LEU A 176 -9.18 -16.87 -14.31
C LEU A 176 -8.32 -16.98 -13.04
N GLU A 177 -8.76 -16.36 -11.96
CA GLU A 177 -8.21 -16.60 -10.63
C GLU A 177 -8.61 -18.01 -10.16
N MET A 178 -7.67 -18.74 -9.58
CA MET A 178 -7.91 -20.05 -8.99
C MET A 178 -7.41 -20.03 -7.54
N ALA A 179 -8.29 -20.32 -6.58
CA ALA A 179 -7.95 -20.29 -5.16
C ALA A 179 -8.04 -21.68 -4.51
N ARG A 180 -7.10 -21.97 -3.60
CA ARG A 180 -7.18 -23.07 -2.64
C ARG A 180 -6.95 -22.50 -1.24
N TYR A 181 -8.00 -22.49 -0.43
CA TYR A 181 -7.92 -22.06 0.96
C TYR A 181 -7.40 -23.20 1.84
N TYR A 182 -6.55 -22.87 2.81
CA TYR A 182 -6.09 -23.78 3.86
C TYR A 182 -6.80 -23.42 5.17
N ASP A 183 -7.01 -24.42 6.05
CA ASP A 183 -7.63 -24.18 7.35
C ASP A 183 -6.82 -23.13 8.13
N GLN A 184 -7.50 -22.10 8.63
CA GLN A 184 -6.94 -21.01 9.44
C GLN A 184 -7.07 -21.31 10.93
#